data_AF-A0A072UR92-F1
#
_entry.id   AF-A0A072UR92-F1
#
_cell.length_a   1.000
_cell.length_b   1.000
_cell.length_c   1.000
_cell.angle_alpha   90.00
_cell.angle_beta   90.00
_cell.angle_gamma   90.00
#
_symmetry.space_group_name_H-M   'P 1'
#
loop_
_entity.id
_entity.type
_entity.pdbx_description
1 polymer ?
#
loop_
_entity_poly.entity_id
_entity_poly.type
_entity_poly.pdbx_seq_one_letter_code
_entity_poly.pdbx_strand_id
1 'polypeptide(L)'
;MQRFYIVSLCFNPLYLWNPSTGFHKQIPLSPFGSDLDAEYFHGFGYDQSTDDYLVVSMSVDPSHFEFFSLRVNTWKEIEFFPYTNSCEDKPNAGVLYNGAIHWLAYRHDLRKDVIVAFDLMERELFDMLLPDEFRDTLDYCSLWVFGELLSFSAI
;
A
#
# COMPACT_ATOMS: atom_id res chain seq x y z
N MET A 1 0.88 -16.83 18.53
CA MET A 1 -0.54 -16.69 18.12
C MET A 1 -0.51 -16.40 16.61
N GLN A 2 -0.89 -17.34 15.75
CA GLN A 2 -0.71 -17.18 14.30
C GLN A 2 -1.84 -16.32 13.73
N ARG A 3 -1.48 -15.14 13.26
CA ARG A 3 -2.40 -14.16 12.68
C ARG A 3 -2.01 -13.90 11.23
N PHE A 4 -2.38 -14.85 10.36
CA PHE A 4 -2.18 -14.72 8.92
C PHE A 4 -3.48 -14.28 8.28
N TYR A 5 -3.50 -13.05 7.77
CA TYR A 5 -4.60 -12.54 6.97
C TYR A 5 -4.09 -12.24 5.58
N ILE A 6 -4.88 -12.60 4.58
CA ILE A 6 -4.74 -12.22 3.19
C ILE A 6 -5.80 -11.15 2.94
N VAL A 7 -5.41 -10.05 2.31
CA VAL A 7 -6.37 -9.05 1.81
C VAL A 7 -6.38 -9.15 0.30
N SER A 8 -7.55 -9.42 -0.28
CA SER A 8 -7.75 -9.32 -1.73
C SER A 8 -7.95 -7.85 -2.07
N LEU A 9 -6.91 -7.23 -2.65
CA LEU A 9 -6.86 -5.80 -2.96
C LEU A 9 -7.22 -5.48 -4.42
N CYS A 10 -7.52 -6.48 -5.25
CA CYS A 10 -7.63 -6.27 -6.69
C CYS A 10 -8.95 -5.63 -7.16
N PHE A 11 -10.01 -5.64 -6.36
CA PHE A 11 -11.30 -5.04 -6.74
C PHE A 11 -12.06 -4.61 -5.50
N ASN A 12 -12.71 -3.45 -5.54
CA ASN A 12 -13.75 -3.12 -4.56
C ASN A 12 -14.95 -4.06 -4.79
N PRO A 13 -15.44 -4.75 -3.74
CA PRO A 13 -15.11 -4.56 -2.33
C PRO A 13 -13.89 -5.37 -1.85
N LEU A 14 -13.12 -4.77 -0.94
CA LEU A 14 -12.00 -5.41 -0.26
C LEU A 14 -12.46 -6.47 0.75
N TYR A 15 -11.78 -7.61 0.77
CA TYR A 15 -12.03 -8.69 1.72
C TYR A 15 -10.78 -9.02 2.53
N LEU A 16 -10.97 -9.10 3.84
CA LEU A 16 -10.02 -9.69 4.77
C LEU A 16 -10.34 -11.18 4.90
N TRP A 17 -9.35 -12.05 4.71
CA TRP A 17 -9.52 -13.49 4.81
C TRP A 17 -8.38 -14.14 5.60
N ASN A 18 -8.71 -14.97 6.57
CA ASN A 18 -7.77 -15.84 7.26
C ASN A 18 -8.02 -17.29 6.80
N PRO A 19 -7.16 -17.83 5.91
CA PRO A 19 -7.35 -19.19 5.37
C PRO A 19 -7.27 -20.27 6.44
N SER A 20 -6.49 -20.07 7.50
CA SER A 20 -6.30 -21.06 8.58
C SER A 20 -7.52 -21.21 9.48
N THR A 21 -8.35 -20.18 9.59
CA THR A 21 -9.56 -20.17 10.43
C THR A 21 -10.86 -20.17 9.62
N GLY A 22 -10.77 -19.90 8.31
CA GLY A 22 -11.94 -19.67 7.45
C GLY A 22 -12.64 -18.33 7.69
N PHE A 23 -12.14 -17.51 8.62
CA PHE A 23 -12.69 -16.18 8.88
C PHE A 23 -12.54 -15.32 7.63
N HIS A 24 -13.62 -14.66 7.23
CA HIS A 24 -13.58 -13.63 6.21
C HIS A 24 -14.49 -12.48 6.62
N LYS A 25 -14.12 -11.26 6.22
CA LYS A 25 -14.86 -10.04 6.49
C LYS A 25 -14.71 -9.09 5.32
N GLN A 26 -15.84 -8.58 4.83
CA GLN A 26 -15.83 -7.47 3.88
C GLN A 26 -15.47 -6.18 4.61
N ILE A 27 -14.55 -5.42 4.04
CA ILE A 27 -14.20 -4.09 4.53
C ILE A 27 -15.22 -3.10 3.96
N PRO A 28 -15.80 -2.21 4.79
CA PRO A 28 -16.72 -1.20 4.27
C PRO A 28 -16.01 -0.31 3.25
N LEU A 29 -16.76 0.18 2.26
CA LEU A 29 -16.24 1.17 1.33
C LEU A 29 -15.77 2.41 2.09
N SER A 30 -14.68 3.02 1.63
CA SER A 30 -14.26 4.30 2.16
C SER A 30 -15.34 5.36 1.88
N PRO A 31 -15.69 6.21 2.85
CA PRO A 31 -16.56 7.35 2.63
C PRO A 31 -15.85 8.50 1.90
N PHE A 32 -14.52 8.42 1.73
CA PHE A 32 -13.68 9.50 1.22
C PHE A 32 -13.24 9.30 -0.24
N GLY A 33 -13.16 8.06 -0.72
CA GLY A 33 -12.77 7.74 -2.10
C GLY A 33 -13.88 7.96 -3.12
N SER A 34 -13.54 8.48 -4.31
CA SER A 34 -14.42 8.50 -5.49
C SER A 34 -14.24 7.26 -6.37
N ASP A 35 -15.14 7.09 -7.34
CA ASP A 35 -15.40 5.93 -8.22
C ASP A 35 -14.30 4.87 -8.51
N LEU A 36 -14.85 3.71 -8.86
CA LEU A 36 -14.28 2.37 -9.00
C LEU A 36 -13.12 2.18 -10.02
N ASP A 37 -12.66 3.25 -10.67
CA ASP A 37 -11.78 3.19 -11.86
C ASP A 37 -10.41 3.90 -11.68
N ALA A 38 -10.11 4.47 -10.50
CA ALA A 38 -8.84 5.16 -10.28
C ALA A 38 -7.67 4.19 -10.05
N GLU A 39 -6.44 4.61 -10.40
CA GLU A 39 -5.22 3.92 -9.96
C GLU A 39 -5.14 3.94 -8.44
N TYR A 40 -5.11 2.76 -7.82
CA TYR A 40 -4.99 2.64 -6.39
C TYR A 40 -3.68 2.00 -5.98
N PHE A 41 -3.00 2.64 -5.04
CA PHE A 41 -2.05 1.94 -4.18
C PHE A 41 -2.81 1.32 -3.03
N HIS A 42 -2.50 0.07 -2.74
CA HIS A 42 -3.10 -0.62 -1.63
C HIS A 42 -2.04 -1.27 -0.78
N GLY A 43 -2.28 -1.33 0.53
CA GLY A 43 -1.36 -1.94 1.46
C GLY A 43 -2.10 -2.61 2.60
N PHE A 44 -1.47 -3.62 3.19
CA PHE A 44 -1.98 -4.23 4.40
C PHE A 44 -0.83 -4.57 5.35
N GLY A 45 -1.04 -4.31 6.64
CA GLY A 45 -0.08 -4.71 7.65
C GLY A 45 -0.60 -4.64 9.07
N TYR A 46 0.23 -5.13 9.97
CA TYR A 46 -0.05 -5.16 11.40
C TYR A 46 0.75 -4.08 12.11
N ASP A 47 0.05 -3.17 12.78
CA ASP A 47 0.65 -2.20 13.69
C ASP A 47 0.72 -2.79 15.10
N GLN A 48 1.93 -3.16 15.51
CA GLN A 48 2.18 -3.72 16.84
C GLN A 48 1.95 -2.71 17.97
N SER A 49 2.16 -1.41 17.73
CA SER A 49 2.01 -0.37 18.76
C SER A 49 0.57 -0.24 19.24
N THR A 50 -0.38 -0.53 18.34
CA THR A 50 -1.81 -0.46 18.62
C THR A 50 -2.52 -1.81 18.60
N ASP A 51 -1.81 -2.93 18.38
CA ASP A 51 -2.43 -4.26 18.23
C ASP A 51 -3.58 -4.23 17.19
N ASP A 52 -3.30 -3.67 16.02
CA ASP A 52 -4.28 -3.39 14.99
C ASP A 52 -3.81 -3.83 13.60
N TYR A 53 -4.76 -4.19 12.75
CA TYR A 53 -4.52 -4.41 11.33
C TYR A 53 -4.99 -3.20 10.56
N LEU A 54 -4.11 -2.69 9.70
CA LEU A 54 -4.43 -1.56 8.86
C LEU A 54 -4.50 -2.02 7.41
N VAL A 55 -5.53 -1.55 6.71
CA VAL A 55 -5.54 -1.50 5.25
C VAL A 55 -5.28 -0.07 4.85
N VAL A 56 -4.29 0.14 4.00
CA VAL A 56 -3.90 1.45 3.50
C VAL A 56 -4.36 1.55 2.05
N SER A 57 -4.95 2.68 1.70
CA SER A 57 -5.48 2.93 0.36
C SER A 57 -5.14 4.34 -0.05
N MET A 58 -4.92 4.53 -1.35
CA MET A 58 -4.53 5.80 -1.91
C MET A 58 -5.02 5.89 -3.34
N SER A 59 -5.64 7.00 -3.71
CA SER A 59 -6.06 7.32 -5.07
C SER A 59 -5.28 8.50 -5.61
N VAL A 60 -5.15 8.56 -6.94
CA VAL A 60 -4.45 9.64 -7.65
C VAL A 60 -5.39 10.78 -8.06
N ASP A 61 -6.62 10.48 -8.48
CA ASP A 61 -7.58 11.48 -8.98
C ASP A 61 -8.99 11.27 -8.40
N PRO A 62 -9.42 12.10 -7.44
CA PRO A 62 -8.61 13.08 -6.72
C PRO A 62 -7.56 12.38 -5.85
N SER A 63 -6.44 13.08 -5.61
CA SER A 63 -5.40 12.56 -4.70
C SER A 63 -5.96 12.43 -3.30
N HIS A 64 -5.95 11.21 -2.78
CA HIS A 64 -6.47 10.87 -1.47
C HIS A 64 -5.60 9.81 -0.84
N PHE A 65 -5.36 9.92 0.46
CA PHE A 65 -4.60 8.93 1.21
C PHE A 65 -5.33 8.59 2.51
N GLU A 66 -5.49 7.31 2.80
CA GLU A 66 -6.28 6.87 3.93
C GLU A 66 -5.88 5.49 4.43
N PHE A 67 -6.34 5.18 5.63
CA PHE A 67 -6.25 3.84 6.17
C PHE A 67 -7.51 3.43 6.91
N PHE A 68 -7.83 2.15 6.81
CA PHE A 68 -8.85 1.49 7.61
C PHE A 68 -8.22 0.80 8.80
N SER A 69 -8.67 1.14 10.00
CA SER A 69 -8.36 0.38 11.21
C SER A 69 -9.36 -0.77 11.37
N LEU A 70 -8.86 -2.00 11.44
CA LEU A 70 -9.70 -3.16 11.67
C LEU A 70 -10.30 -3.18 13.07
N ARG A 71 -9.51 -2.75 14.07
CA ARG A 71 -9.89 -2.74 15.49
C ARG A 71 -11.02 -1.76 15.79
N VAL A 72 -10.96 -0.53 15.26
CA VAL A 72 -12.05 0.46 15.42
C VAL A 72 -13.06 0.46 14.27
N ASN A 73 -12.83 -0.37 13.26
CA ASN A 73 -13.72 -0.58 12.11
C ASN A 73 -14.10 0.73 11.40
N THR A 74 -13.12 1.61 11.19
CA THR A 74 -13.33 2.96 10.67
C THR A 74 -12.19 3.37 9.73
N TRP A 75 -12.54 4.06 8.64
CA TRP A 75 -11.59 4.73 7.76
C TRP A 75 -11.14 6.06 8.35
N LYS A 76 -9.86 6.38 8.19
CA LYS A 76 -9.26 7.65 8.56
C LYS A 76 -8.47 8.19 7.38
N GLU A 77 -8.78 9.42 7.01
CA GLU A 77 -8.03 10.19 6.04
C GLU A 77 -6.67 10.61 6.63
N ILE A 78 -5.66 10.61 5.76
CA ILE A 78 -4.33 11.17 5.96
C ILE A 78 -4.19 12.38 5.01
N GLU A 79 -3.15 13.20 5.19
CA GLU A 79 -2.86 14.35 4.34
C GLU A 79 -2.56 14.01 2.86
N PHE A 80 -2.61 15.05 2.02
CA PHE A 80 -2.44 15.03 0.57
C PHE A 80 -1.15 14.34 0.09
N PHE A 81 -1.23 13.65 -1.04
CA PHE A 81 -0.20 12.75 -1.53
C PHE A 81 0.24 13.06 -2.99
N PRO A 82 1.51 13.48 -3.24
CA PRO A 82 2.00 13.89 -4.56
C PRO A 82 2.60 12.77 -5.43
N TYR A 83 2.04 11.55 -5.37
CA TYR A 83 2.61 10.42 -6.11
C TYR A 83 1.57 9.68 -6.94
N THR A 84 2.05 9.09 -8.03
CA THR A 84 1.27 8.26 -8.96
C THR A 84 1.94 6.93 -9.18
N ASN A 85 1.20 5.97 -9.70
CA ASN A 85 1.77 4.66 -9.96
C ASN A 85 2.89 4.79 -11.00
N SER A 86 4.07 4.23 -10.71
CA SER A 86 5.14 4.14 -11.70
C SER A 86 4.84 3.12 -12.81
N CYS A 87 3.87 2.23 -12.59
CA CYS A 87 3.49 1.18 -13.53
C CYS A 87 2.00 1.31 -13.85
N GLU A 88 1.66 2.02 -14.93
CA GLU A 88 0.28 2.36 -15.33
C GLU A 88 -0.62 1.12 -15.53
N ASP A 89 -0.03 -0.05 -15.82
CA ASP A 89 -0.77 -1.25 -16.22
C ASP A 89 -1.32 -2.11 -15.06
N LYS A 90 -0.97 -1.83 -13.79
CA LYS A 90 -1.37 -2.71 -12.67
C LYS A 90 -1.65 -1.96 -11.36
N PRO A 91 -2.69 -2.35 -10.59
CA PRO A 91 -2.86 -1.86 -9.23
C PRO A 91 -1.63 -2.20 -8.38
N ASN A 92 -1.12 -1.20 -7.66
CA ASN A 92 0.17 -1.30 -6.98
C ASN A 92 -0.02 -1.83 -5.56
N ALA A 93 0.13 -3.15 -5.41
CA ALA A 93 0.05 -3.83 -4.13
C ALA A 93 1.36 -3.63 -3.34
N GLY A 94 1.24 -2.94 -2.22
CA GLY A 94 2.34 -2.62 -1.34
C GLY A 94 2.86 -3.81 -0.57
N VAL A 95 4.17 -3.78 -0.31
CA VAL A 95 4.91 -4.86 0.35
C VAL A 95 5.19 -4.46 1.79
N LEU A 96 4.74 -5.28 2.74
CA LEU A 96 5.04 -5.08 4.15
C LEU A 96 6.49 -5.52 4.44
N TYR A 97 7.31 -4.59 4.92
CA TYR A 97 8.69 -4.84 5.34
C TYR A 97 9.03 -3.97 6.56
N ASN A 98 9.61 -4.57 7.60
CA ASN A 98 10.08 -3.87 8.80
C ASN A 98 9.07 -2.87 9.42
N GLY A 99 7.78 -3.26 9.48
CA GLY A 99 6.73 -2.41 10.07
C GLY A 99 6.18 -1.32 9.14
N ALA A 100 6.69 -1.19 7.91
CA ALA A 100 6.23 -0.23 6.92
C ALA A 100 5.76 -0.91 5.63
N ILE A 101 4.79 -0.31 4.96
CA ILE A 101 4.32 -0.77 3.65
C ILE A 101 5.05 0.01 2.57
N HIS A 102 5.63 -0.69 1.60
CA HIS A 102 6.47 -0.12 0.55
C HIS A 102 5.81 -0.25 -0.81
N TRP A 103 5.83 0.83 -1.59
CA TRP A 103 5.37 0.86 -2.98
C TRP A 103 6.43 1.49 -3.87
N LEU A 104 6.45 1.10 -5.15
CA LEU A 104 7.17 1.82 -6.18
C LEU A 104 6.25 2.92 -6.72
N ALA A 105 6.64 4.19 -6.63
CA ALA A 105 5.77 5.29 -7.06
C ALA A 105 6.57 6.40 -7.76
N TYR A 106 5.89 7.13 -8.63
CA TYR A 106 6.44 8.30 -9.31
C TYR A 106 6.08 9.55 -8.52
N ARG A 107 7.09 10.33 -8.11
CA ARG A 107 6.91 11.56 -7.33
C ARG A 107 6.99 12.79 -8.23
N HIS A 108 5.89 13.52 -8.39
CA HIS A 108 5.76 14.57 -9.41
C HIS A 108 6.64 15.81 -9.17
N ASP A 109 6.84 16.22 -7.92
CA ASP A 109 7.66 17.38 -7.56
C ASP A 109 9.15 17.15 -7.84
N LEU A 110 9.64 15.92 -7.64
CA LEU A 110 11.01 15.50 -7.92
C LEU A 110 11.22 15.04 -9.36
N ARG A 111 10.14 14.67 -10.07
CA ARG A 111 10.17 14.06 -11.41
C ARG A 111 11.06 12.82 -11.46
N LYS A 112 10.89 11.96 -10.46
CA LYS A 112 11.66 10.74 -10.26
C LYS A 112 10.79 9.68 -9.62
N ASP A 113 11.09 8.43 -9.94
CA ASP A 113 10.58 7.28 -9.22
C ASP A 113 11.31 7.09 -7.89
N VAL A 114 10.54 6.68 -6.90
CA VAL A 114 10.96 6.46 -5.53
C VAL A 114 10.31 5.20 -4.99
N ILE A 115 10.92 4.60 -3.98
CA ILE A 115 10.20 3.67 -3.11
C ILE A 115 9.61 4.50 -2.00
N VAL A 116 8.28 4.52 -1.89
CA VAL A 116 7.57 5.16 -0.79
C VAL A 116 7.31 4.13 0.28
N ALA A 117 7.62 4.45 1.52
CA ALA A 117 7.34 3.64 2.69
C ALA A 117 6.35 4.36 3.62
N PHE A 118 5.26 3.70 3.98
CA PHE A 118 4.34 4.16 5.02
C PHE A 118 4.58 3.40 6.31
N ASP A 119 5.06 4.08 7.34
CA ASP A 119 5.28 3.51 8.67
C ASP A 119 3.94 3.31 9.39
N LEU A 120 3.64 2.05 9.73
CA LEU A 120 2.36 1.70 10.35
C LEU A 120 2.24 2.15 11.79
N MET A 121 3.33 2.43 12.49
CA MET A 121 3.32 2.91 13.86
C MET A 121 3.18 4.44 13.88
N GLU A 122 4.10 5.15 13.23
CA GLU A 122 4.16 6.62 13.23
C GLU A 122 3.10 7.26 12.32
N ARG A 123 2.53 6.51 11.36
CA ARG A 123 1.60 7.03 10.34
C ARG A 123 2.24 8.08 9.44
N GLU A 124 3.54 7.93 9.19
CA GLU A 124 4.34 8.83 8.38
C GLU A 124 4.80 8.16 7.08
N LEU A 125 5.03 8.98 6.06
CA LEU A 125 5.54 8.57 4.76
C LEU A 125 7.01 8.94 4.63
N PHE A 126 7.78 8.03 4.07
CA PHE A 126 9.21 8.19 3.83
C PHE A 126 9.55 7.83 2.41
N ASP A 127 10.47 8.59 1.82
CA ASP A 127 10.99 8.32 0.49
C ASP A 127 12.35 7.66 0.57
N MET A 128 12.51 6.63 -0.25
CA MET A 128 13.80 6.04 -0.56
C MET A 128 14.09 6.27 -2.04
N LEU A 129 15.13 7.05 -2.31
CA LEU A 129 15.57 7.33 -3.66
C LEU A 129 16.15 6.06 -4.29
N LEU A 130 15.74 5.77 -5.52
CA LEU A 130 16.36 4.76 -6.34
C LEU A 130 17.70 5.29 -6.89
N PRO A 131 18.72 4.43 -7.06
CA PRO A 131 19.92 4.80 -7.80
C PRO A 131 19.56 5.24 -9.22
N ASP A 132 20.23 6.28 -9.73
CA ASP A 132 19.89 6.88 -11.04
C ASP A 132 20.00 5.88 -12.21
N GLU A 133 20.71 4.77 -12.04
CA GLU A 133 20.87 3.67 -13.00
C GLU A 133 19.57 2.92 -13.31
N PHE A 134 18.56 2.98 -12.42
CA PHE A 134 17.30 2.24 -12.56
C PHE A 134 16.18 3.05 -13.24
N ARG A 135 16.46 4.27 -13.69
CA ARG A 135 15.44 5.23 -14.14
C ARG A 135 14.63 4.77 -15.37
N ASP A 136 15.22 3.96 -16.23
CA ASP A 136 14.63 3.57 -17.53
C ASP A 136 14.03 2.15 -17.52
N THR A 137 13.98 1.46 -16.36
CA THR A 137 13.58 0.04 -16.27
C THR A 137 12.28 -0.21 -15.48
N LEU A 138 11.62 0.83 -14.98
CA LEU A 138 10.62 0.71 -13.91
C LEU A 138 9.24 0.23 -14.36
N ASP A 139 8.94 0.33 -15.66
CA ASP A 139 7.68 -0.18 -16.24
C ASP A 139 7.50 -1.69 -16.01
N TYR A 140 8.60 -2.43 -15.80
CA TYR A 140 8.59 -3.88 -15.55
C TYR A 140 9.07 -4.25 -14.14
N CYS A 141 9.12 -3.28 -13.24
CA CYS A 141 9.66 -3.52 -11.92
C CYS A 141 8.62 -3.96 -10.90
N SER A 142 9.08 -4.79 -9.97
CA SER A 142 8.26 -5.20 -8.83
C SER A 142 9.08 -5.26 -7.55
N LEU A 143 8.46 -4.82 -6.47
CA LEU A 143 8.96 -4.95 -5.12
C LEU A 143 8.44 -6.25 -4.50
N TRP A 144 9.26 -6.90 -3.70
CA TRP A 144 8.85 -8.04 -2.88
C TRP A 144 9.81 -8.23 -1.71
N VAL A 145 9.42 -9.06 -0.75
CA VAL A 145 10.31 -9.48 0.35
C VAL A 145 10.90 -10.85 0.05
N PHE A 146 12.22 -10.97 0.13
CA PHE A 146 12.94 -12.25 0.05
C PHE A 146 13.66 -12.51 1.37
N GLY A 147 13.06 -13.35 2.23
CA GLY A 147 13.55 -13.57 3.58
C GLY A 147 13.39 -12.30 4.43
N GLU A 148 14.50 -11.73 4.88
CA GLU A 148 14.54 -10.49 5.68
C GLU A 148 14.98 -9.27 4.86
N LEU A 149 14.94 -9.38 3.53
CA LEU A 149 15.38 -8.32 2.63
C LEU A 149 14.22 -7.81 1.78
N LEU A 150 14.11 -6.48 1.69
CA LEU A 150 13.33 -5.84 0.63
C LEU A 150 14.12 -5.96 -0.67
N SER A 151 13.49 -6.57 -1.66
CA SER A 151 14.10 -6.88 -2.95
C SER A 151 13.31 -6.21 -4.07
N PHE A 152 14.03 -5.93 -5.13
CA PHE A 152 13.53 -5.28 -6.32
C PHE A 152 14.03 -6.07 -7.53
N SER A 153 13.17 -6.24 -8.53
CA SER A 153 13.58 -6.76 -9.83
C SER A 153 13.00 -5.94 -10.96
N ALA A 154 13.66 -6.02 -12.12
CA ALA A 154 13.08 -5.72 -13.42
C ALA A 154 12.77 -7.06 -14.12
N ILE A 155 11.57 -7.18 -14.69
CA ILE A 155 11.10 -8.35 -15.44
C ILE A 155 11.43 -8.17 -16.93
#